data_AF-A0A1F9D0N6-F1
#
_entry.id   AF-A0A1F9D0N6-F1
#
_cell.length_a   1.000
_cell.length_b   1.000
_cell.length_c   1.000
_cell.angle_alpha   90.00
_cell.angle_beta   90.00
_cell.angle_gamma   90.00
#
_symmetry.space_group_name_H-M   'P 1'
#
loop_
_entity.id
_entity.type
_entity.pdbx_description
1 polymer ?
#
loop_
_entity_poly.entity_id
_entity_poly.type
_entity_poly.pdbx_seq_one_letter_code
_entity_poly.pdbx_strand_id
1 'polypeptide(L)'
;MRKKRKTHLDDQIDVEKMSTAHHLILNEFPNVIRDTYLRGKTEFRDFLYEKMECSLLEAEIIVDALEKNGRVEFRRFRKGMRYGT
;
A
#
# COMPACT_ATOMS: atom_id res chain seq x y z
N MET A 1 -16.74 22.12 3.89
CA MET A 1 -16.05 20.81 3.91
C MET A 1 -15.28 20.65 2.59
N ARG A 2 -13.95 20.67 2.62
CA ARG A 2 -13.10 20.59 1.41
C ARG A 2 -13.05 19.13 0.91
N LYS A 3 -13.82 18.81 -0.14
CA LYS A 3 -13.60 17.60 -0.95
C LYS A 3 -12.27 17.78 -1.68
N LYS A 4 -11.19 17.18 -1.16
CA LYS A 4 -9.90 17.12 -1.83
C LYS A 4 -10.11 16.34 -3.14
N ARG A 5 -9.86 17.00 -4.28
CA ARG A 5 -9.79 16.38 -5.61
C ARG A 5 -8.56 15.47 -5.64
N LYS A 6 -8.74 14.23 -5.15
CA LYS A 6 -7.74 13.16 -5.21
C LYS A 6 -8.18 12.21 -6.33
N THR A 7 -8.22 12.72 -7.56
CA THR A 7 -8.90 12.03 -8.68
C THR A 7 -8.10 12.07 -9.99
N HIS A 8 -6.83 12.48 -9.98
CA HIS A 8 -6.01 12.56 -11.20
C HIS A 8 -4.61 11.95 -11.08
N LEU A 9 -4.15 11.58 -9.88
CA LEU A 9 -2.90 10.84 -9.71
C LEU A 9 -3.12 9.32 -9.69
N ASP A 10 -4.24 8.81 -9.13
CA ASP A 10 -4.57 7.36 -9.15
C ASP A 10 -4.72 6.82 -10.59
N ASP A 11 -5.18 7.65 -11.54
CA ASP A 11 -5.50 7.25 -12.92
C ASP A 11 -4.26 7.20 -13.86
N GLN A 12 -3.15 7.80 -13.43
CA GLN A 12 -1.89 7.86 -14.18
C GLN A 12 -0.80 6.97 -13.57
N ILE A 13 -1.14 6.14 -12.57
CA ILE A 13 -0.21 5.09 -12.19
C ILE A 13 -0.19 4.09 -13.33
N ASP A 14 0.91 4.16 -14.08
CA ASP A 14 1.19 3.25 -15.16
C ASP A 14 1.06 1.81 -14.66
N VAL A 15 0.26 1.00 -15.35
CA VAL A 15 0.00 -0.41 -14.99
C VAL A 15 1.33 -1.17 -14.86
N GLU A 16 2.35 -0.76 -15.62
CA GLU A 16 3.70 -1.31 -15.54
C GLU A 16 4.39 -0.96 -14.21
N LYS A 17 4.26 0.28 -13.72
CA LYS A 17 4.77 0.67 -12.39
C LYS A 17 4.09 -0.13 -11.29
N MET A 18 2.78 -0.32 -11.38
CA MET A 18 2.04 -1.09 -10.38
C MET A 18 2.44 -2.56 -10.36
N SER A 19 2.63 -3.17 -11.54
CA SER A 19 3.08 -4.55 -11.67
C SER A 19 4.51 -4.73 -11.16
N THR A 20 5.40 -3.79 -11.48
CA THR A 20 6.78 -3.76 -10.98
C THR A 20 6.81 -3.63 -9.46
N ALA A 21 6.02 -2.73 -8.89
CA ALA A 21 5.95 -2.53 -7.45
C ALA A 21 5.48 -3.79 -6.72
N HIS A 22 4.46 -4.45 -7.25
CA HIS A 22 3.98 -5.73 -6.74
C HIS A 22 5.07 -6.81 -6.79
N HIS A 23 5.79 -6.90 -7.91
CA HIS A 23 6.85 -7.88 -8.07
C HIS A 23 8.01 -7.65 -7.10
N LEU A 24 8.44 -6.39 -6.91
CA LEU A 24 9.46 -6.03 -5.93
C LEU A 24 9.04 -6.38 -4.51
N ILE A 25 7.79 -6.05 -4.14
CA ILE A 25 7.25 -6.37 -2.81
C ILE A 25 7.22 -7.89 -2.61
N LEU A 26 6.77 -8.68 -3.59
CA LEU A 26 6.76 -10.14 -3.49
C LEU A 26 8.16 -10.74 -3.37
N ASN A 27 9.15 -10.13 -4.01
CA ASN A 27 10.53 -10.64 -4.01
C ASN A 27 11.24 -10.36 -2.67
N GLU A 28 11.06 -9.18 -2.10
CA GLU A 28 11.69 -8.81 -0.81
C GLU A 28 10.88 -9.28 0.39
N PHE A 29 9.54 -9.26 0.29
CA PHE A 29 8.65 -9.63 1.39
C PHE A 29 8.00 -10.98 1.11
N PRO A 30 8.46 -12.08 1.76
CA PRO A 30 7.84 -13.40 1.60
C PRO A 30 6.40 -13.44 2.13
N ASN A 31 6.01 -12.45 2.94
CA ASN A 31 4.64 -12.24 3.40
C ASN A 31 4.12 -10.89 2.93
N VAL A 32 3.23 -10.91 1.92
CA VAL A 32 2.43 -9.75 1.50
C VAL A 32 1.34 -9.38 2.50
N ILE A 33 1.13 -10.22 3.52
CA ILE A 33 0.21 -9.99 4.63
C ILE A 33 1.01 -9.46 5.81
N ARG A 34 0.80 -8.19 6.16
CA ARG A 34 1.44 -7.59 7.34
C ARG A 34 0.45 -7.51 8.50
N ASP A 35 0.89 -7.97 9.67
CA ASP A 35 0.06 -8.09 10.88
C ASP A 35 -0.39 -6.72 11.43
N THR A 36 0.33 -5.65 11.09
CA THR A 36 0.02 -4.27 11.51
C THR A 36 -0.14 -3.34 10.32
N TYR A 37 -1.33 -2.75 10.18
CA TYR A 37 -1.67 -1.81 9.10
C TYR A 37 -0.68 -0.66 8.92
N LEU A 38 -0.45 0.11 9.98
CA LEU A 38 0.43 1.29 9.93
C LEU A 38 1.87 0.92 9.60
N ARG A 39 2.37 -0.15 10.22
CA ARG A 39 3.75 -0.60 10.04
C ARG A 39 3.97 -1.15 8.63
N GLY A 40 3.09 -2.03 8.16
CA GLY A 40 3.17 -2.60 6.82
C GLY A 40 3.05 -1.54 5.72
N LYS A 41 2.13 -0.58 5.86
CA LYS A 41 1.95 0.50 4.87
C LYS A 41 3.17 1.42 4.83
N THR A 42 3.80 1.67 5.99
CA THR A 42 5.04 2.46 6.06
C THR A 42 6.22 1.70 5.47
N GLU A 43 6.42 0.42 5.81
CA GLU A 43 7.48 -0.43 5.27
C GLU A 43 7.41 -0.53 3.74
N PHE A 44 6.22 -0.78 3.17
CA PHE A 44 6.09 -0.87 1.72
C PHE A 44 6.28 0.48 1.03
N ARG A 45 5.85 1.58 1.66
CA ARG A 45 6.09 2.93 1.14
C ARG A 45 7.58 3.25 1.10
N ASP A 46 8.29 2.99 2.20
CA ASP A 46 9.74 3.26 2.31
C ASP A 46 10.53 2.39 1.31
N PHE A 47 10.17 1.11 1.24
CA PHE A 47 10.78 0.19 0.30
C PHE A 47 10.57 0.59 -1.17
N LEU A 48 9.36 0.99 -1.55
CA LEU A 48 9.10 1.45 -2.91
C LEU A 48 9.80 2.78 -3.21
N TYR A 49 9.87 3.68 -2.22
CA TYR A 49 10.65 4.92 -2.34
C TYR A 49 12.13 4.62 -2.64
N GLU A 50 12.74 3.68 -1.91
CA GLU A 50 14.15 3.31 -2.12
C GLU A 50 14.39 2.52 -3.42
N LYS A 51 13.48 1.61 -3.80
CA LYS A 51 13.69 0.72 -4.96
C LYS A 51 13.26 1.31 -6.30
N MET A 52 12.24 2.15 -6.32
CA MET A 52 11.73 2.76 -7.56
C MET A 52 12.21 4.20 -7.76
N GLU A 53 12.97 4.75 -6.80
CA GLU A 53 13.40 6.15 -6.80
C GLU A 53 12.23 7.13 -7.05
N CYS A 54 11.05 6.76 -6.57
CA CYS A 54 9.82 7.53 -6.76
C CYS A 54 9.58 8.46 -5.57
N SER A 55 8.67 9.43 -5.69
CA SER A 55 8.35 10.30 -4.56
C SER A 55 7.58 9.54 -3.47
N LEU A 56 7.71 9.95 -2.20
CA LEU A 56 6.94 9.36 -1.09
C LEU A 56 5.43 9.36 -1.35
N LEU A 57 4.92 10.38 -2.05
CA LEU A 57 3.52 10.46 -2.46
C LEU A 57 3.18 9.40 -3.53
N GLU A 58 4.04 9.20 -4.54
CA GLU A 58 3.86 8.15 -5.55
C GLU A 58 3.86 6.77 -4.89
N ALA A 59 4.83 6.49 -4.02
CA ALA A 59 4.92 5.25 -3.27
C ALA A 59 3.65 5.00 -2.44
N GLU A 60 3.12 6.01 -1.75
CA GLU A 60 1.88 5.88 -0.99
C GLU A 60 0.68 5.54 -1.87
N ILE A 61 0.54 6.18 -3.05
CA ILE A 61 -0.56 5.91 -3.97
C ILE A 61 -0.42 4.50 -4.55
N ILE A 62 0.79 4.05 -4.89
CA ILE A 62 1.04 2.67 -5.36
C ILE A 62 0.65 1.65 -4.28
N VAL A 63 1.07 1.85 -3.02
CA VAL A 63 0.70 0.95 -1.92
C VAL A 63 -0.82 0.93 -1.70
N ASP A 64 -1.48 2.10 -1.76
CA ASP A 64 -2.93 2.21 -1.65
C ASP A 64 -3.66 1.51 -2.81
N ALA A 65 -3.14 1.64 -4.03
CA ALA A 65 -3.65 0.96 -5.21
C ALA A 65 -3.48 -0.57 -5.09
N LEU A 66 -2.32 -1.05 -4.62
CA LEU A 66 -2.07 -2.48 -4.40
C LEU A 66 -3.00 -3.07 -3.32
N GLU A 67 -3.26 -2.30 -2.25
CA GLU A 67 -4.23 -2.65 -1.20
C GLU A 67 -5.64 -2.75 -1.79
N LYS A 68 -6.09 -1.74 -2.56
CA LYS A 68 -7.40 -1.72 -3.22
C LYS A 68 -7.59 -2.88 -4.20
N ASN A 69 -6.52 -3.30 -4.87
CA ASN A 69 -6.53 -4.41 -5.82
C ASN A 69 -6.37 -5.79 -5.14
N GLY A 70 -6.27 -5.85 -3.81
CA GLY A 70 -6.12 -7.10 -3.06
C GLY A 70 -4.78 -7.81 -3.28
N ARG A 71 -3.78 -7.11 -3.82
CA ARG A 71 -2.44 -7.65 -4.08
C ARG A 71 -1.55 -7.66 -2.83
N VAL A 72 -1.80 -6.71 -1.94
CA VAL A 72 -1.22 -6.69 -0.59
C VAL A 72 -2.33 -6.59 0.42
N GLU A 73 -2.20 -7.32 1.53
CA GLU A 73 -3.17 -7.25 2.61
C GLU A 73 -2.51 -6.74 3.88
N PHE A 74 -3.13 -5.73 4.46
CA PHE A 74 -2.71 -5.22 5.73
C PHE A 74 -3.76 -5.60 6.76
N ARG A 75 -3.38 -6.41 7.76
CA ARG A 75 -4.25 -6.67 8.90
C ARG A 75 -4.48 -5.35 9.61
N ARG A 76 -5.63 -4.74 9.33
CA ARG A 76 -6.25 -3.78 10.21
C ARG A 76 -6.72 -4.59 11.40
N PHE A 77 -6.19 -4.28 12.59
CA PHE A 77 -6.85 -4.70 13.82
C PHE A 77 -8.32 -4.32 13.68
N ARG A 78 -9.19 -5.30 13.40
CA ARG A 78 -10.62 -5.09 13.49
C ARG A 78 -10.87 -4.82 14.96
N LYS A 79 -10.96 -3.53 15.30
CA LYS A 79 -11.49 -3.05 16.57
C LYS A 79 -12.95 -3.49 16.62
N GLY A 80 -13.17 -4.73 17.06
CA GLY A 80 -14.42 -5.45 16.84
C GLY A 80 -14.46 -6.86 17.44
N MET A 81 -13.34 -7.41 17.93
CA MET A 81 -13.44 -8.43 18.96
C MET A 81 -13.82 -7.75 20.27
N ARG A 82 -15.15 -7.65 20.47
CA ARG A 82 -15.76 -7.59 21.80
C ARG A 82 -15.04 -8.63 22.65
N TYR A 83 -14.26 -8.18 23.62
CA TYR A 83 -14.02 -9.00 24.79
C TYR A 83 -15.40 -9.36 25.35
N GLY A 84 -15.65 -10.65 25.56
CA GLY A 84 -16.81 -11.16 26.28
C GLY A 84 -16.98 -10.42 27.62
N THR A 85 -18.16 -10.36 28.19
CA THR A 85 -18.86 -11.51 28.78
C THR A 85 -20.33 -11.15 28.97
#